data_AF-A0A522WRD8-F1
#
_entry.id   AF-A0A522WRD8-F1
#
_cell.length_a   1.000
_cell.length_b   1.000
_cell.length_c   1.000
_cell.angle_alpha   90.00
_cell.angle_beta   90.00
_cell.angle_gamma   90.00
#
_symmetry.space_group_name_H-M   'P 1'
#
loop_
_entity.id
_entity.type
_entity.pdbx_description
1 polymer ?
#
loop_
_entity_poly.entity_id
_entity_poly.type
_entity_poly.pdbx_seq_one_letter_code
_entity_poly.pdbx_strand_id
1 'polypeptide(L)'
;LGIAYDVTPGVPSFAAAAAALCSELTLPDISQTVILTRTSVRSSAMPNNEDLTTLGKSGATLAIHLSVTNLAHVVKELSPLYGADCPVVVAFRVGWPDQSFIRGTLADIRDKVKAAGLTRTALILVGRVLGEAAEFTDSRLYAADHTHVLRPGK
;
A
#
# COMPACT_ATOMS: atom_id res chain seq x y z
N LEU A 1 -23.98 22.92 -18.00
CA LEU A 1 -24.13 23.64 -16.71
C LEU A 1 -23.31 24.93 -16.66
N GLY A 2 -22.13 25.04 -17.30
CA GLY A 2 -21.43 26.34 -17.43
C GLY A 2 -20.97 26.95 -16.10
N ILE A 3 -20.80 26.11 -15.07
CA ILE A 3 -20.46 26.53 -13.71
C ILE A 3 -18.93 26.55 -13.58
N ALA A 4 -18.38 27.67 -13.10
CA ALA A 4 -16.95 27.76 -12.78
C ALA A 4 -16.62 26.93 -11.54
N TYR A 5 -15.46 26.27 -11.54
CA TYR A 5 -14.96 25.47 -10.43
C TYR A 5 -13.45 25.63 -10.27
N ASP A 6 -12.95 25.32 -9.07
CA ASP A 6 -11.54 25.09 -8.78
C ASP A 6 -11.33 23.72 -8.11
N VAL A 7 -10.07 23.37 -7.82
CA VAL A 7 -9.70 22.14 -7.12
C VAL A 7 -8.65 22.48 -6.08
N THR A 8 -8.96 22.22 -4.81
CA THR A 8 -7.98 22.29 -3.70
C THR A 8 -7.51 20.86 -3.37
N PRO A 9 -6.20 20.57 -3.40
CA PRO A 9 -5.68 19.24 -3.10
C PRO A 9 -5.89 18.86 -1.63
N GLY A 10 -6.08 17.56 -1.39
CA GLY A 10 -6.15 16.98 -0.04
C GLY A 10 -5.06 15.95 0.21
N VAL A 11 -5.03 15.40 1.43
CA VAL A 11 -4.13 14.29 1.80
C VAL A 11 -4.82 12.96 1.47
N PRO A 12 -4.28 12.14 0.54
CA PRO A 12 -4.88 10.86 0.20
C PRO A 12 -4.65 9.81 1.29
N SER A 13 -5.56 8.83 1.40
CA SER A 13 -5.53 7.83 2.47
C SER A 13 -4.26 6.97 2.48
N PHE A 14 -3.63 6.70 1.33
CA PHE A 14 -2.38 5.92 1.30
C PHE A 14 -1.22 6.69 1.93
N ALA A 15 -1.14 8.01 1.71
CA ALA A 15 -0.13 8.86 2.31
C ALA A 15 -0.37 9.02 3.82
N ALA A 16 -1.64 9.22 4.22
CA ALA A 16 -2.01 9.24 5.63
C ALA A 16 -1.67 7.91 6.34
N ALA A 17 -1.92 6.77 5.70
CA ALA A 17 -1.59 5.46 6.24
C ALA A 17 -0.09 5.25 6.38
N ALA A 18 0.70 5.57 5.35
CA ALA A 18 2.15 5.49 5.40
C ALA A 18 2.74 6.35 6.52
N ALA A 19 2.26 7.59 6.67
CA ALA A 19 2.66 8.49 7.74
C ALA A 19 2.31 7.94 9.14
N ALA A 20 1.09 7.44 9.32
CA ALA A 20 0.63 6.90 10.60
C ALA A 20 1.31 5.57 10.97
N LEU A 21 1.79 4.81 9.98
CA LEU A 21 2.59 3.60 10.17
C LEU A 21 4.08 3.87 10.37
N CYS A 22 4.51 5.13 10.20
CA CYS A 22 5.93 5.51 10.12
C CYS A 22 6.70 4.64 9.12
N SER A 23 6.10 4.38 7.95
CA SER A 23 6.68 3.50 6.92
C SER A 23 6.82 4.21 5.59
N GLU A 24 7.99 4.09 4.98
CA GLU A 24 8.19 4.47 3.58
C GLU A 24 7.61 3.37 2.67
N LEU A 25 6.91 3.76 1.61
CA LEU A 25 6.30 2.80 0.66
C LEU A 25 7.24 2.42 -0.49
N THR A 26 8.36 3.13 -0.60
CA THR A 26 9.46 2.89 -1.54
C THR A 26 10.73 2.72 -0.75
N LEU A 27 11.40 1.58 -0.89
CA LEU A 27 12.66 1.29 -0.22
C LEU A 27 13.67 0.81 -1.27
N PRO A 28 14.93 1.31 -1.24
CA PRO A 28 16.00 0.77 -2.07
C PRO A 28 16.05 -0.75 -1.96
N ASP A 29 16.34 -1.41 -3.08
CA ASP A 29 16.46 -2.87 -3.20
C ASP A 29 15.19 -3.70 -2.91
N ILE A 30 14.10 -3.07 -2.43
CA ILE A 30 12.84 -3.76 -2.09
C ILE A 30 11.70 -3.34 -3.03
N SER A 31 11.41 -2.05 -3.13
CA SER A 31 10.37 -1.54 -4.04
C SER A 31 10.58 -0.07 -4.34
N GLN A 32 10.55 0.29 -5.62
CA GLN A 32 10.67 1.68 -6.08
C GLN A 32 9.36 2.21 -6.68
N THR A 33 8.27 1.47 -6.51
CA THR A 33 6.99 1.74 -7.16
C THR A 33 5.86 1.53 -6.18
N VAL A 34 4.90 2.46 -6.17
CA VAL A 34 3.63 2.32 -5.46
C VAL A 34 2.49 2.33 -6.47
N ILE A 35 1.65 1.30 -6.45
CA ILE A 35 0.47 1.19 -7.30
C ILE A 35 -0.78 1.48 -6.46
N LEU A 36 -1.50 2.55 -6.80
CA LEU A 36 -2.81 2.86 -6.24
C LEU A 36 -3.89 2.21 -7.09
N THR A 37 -4.63 1.26 -6.54
CA THR A 37 -5.65 0.52 -7.30
C THR A 37 -6.84 0.12 -6.43
N ARG A 38 -7.77 -0.66 -7.00
CA ARG A 38 -8.95 -1.24 -6.35
C ARG A 38 -9.29 -2.57 -7.01
N THR A 39 -10.18 -3.34 -6.39
CA THR A 39 -10.79 -4.53 -7.01
C THR A 39 -12.20 -4.23 -7.52
N SER A 40 -12.66 -5.04 -8.47
CA SER A 40 -14.07 -5.12 -8.80
C SER A 40 -14.77 -6.05 -7.82
N VAL A 41 -15.91 -5.60 -7.26
CA VAL A 41 -16.71 -6.40 -6.31
C VAL A 41 -18.17 -6.45 -6.78
N ARG A 42 -18.79 -5.28 -6.96
CA ARG A 42 -20.14 -5.05 -7.49
C ARG A 42 -20.26 -3.72 -8.27
N SER A 43 -19.13 -3.20 -8.71
CA SER A 43 -18.98 -1.90 -9.36
C SER A 43 -18.55 -2.09 -10.81
N SER A 44 -18.25 -1.00 -11.50
CA SER A 44 -17.66 -1.01 -12.84
C SER A 44 -16.55 -2.05 -12.99
N ALA A 45 -16.52 -2.72 -14.15
CA ALA A 45 -15.42 -3.59 -14.52
C ALA A 45 -14.09 -2.82 -14.46
N MET A 46 -13.01 -3.51 -14.06
CA MET A 46 -11.67 -2.94 -14.19
C MET A 46 -11.34 -2.87 -15.69
N PRO A 47 -10.89 -1.72 -16.20
CA PRO A 47 -10.44 -1.61 -17.59
C PRO A 47 -9.09 -2.30 -17.79
N ASN A 48 -8.78 -2.60 -19.06
CA ASN A 48 -7.41 -2.70 -19.61
C ASN A 48 -6.30 -3.18 -18.65
N ASN A 49 -6.12 -4.49 -18.43
CA ASN A 49 -4.96 -5.05 -17.71
C ASN A 49 -4.72 -4.46 -16.29
N GLU A 50 -5.72 -3.82 -15.67
CA GLU A 50 -5.63 -3.28 -14.30
C GLU A 50 -6.11 -4.29 -13.24
N ASP A 51 -6.19 -5.57 -13.58
CA ASP A 51 -6.45 -6.63 -12.61
C ASP A 51 -5.23 -6.86 -11.69
N LEU A 52 -5.49 -7.40 -10.49
CA LEU A 52 -4.44 -7.60 -9.49
C LEU A 52 -3.36 -8.58 -9.93
N THR A 53 -3.70 -9.58 -10.74
CA THR A 53 -2.70 -10.51 -11.27
C THR A 53 -1.75 -9.77 -12.22
N THR A 54 -2.25 -8.89 -13.07
CA THR A 54 -1.42 -8.11 -13.99
C THR A 54 -0.58 -7.06 -13.27
N LEU A 55 -1.19 -6.22 -12.43
CA LEU A 55 -0.47 -5.20 -11.66
C LEU A 55 0.54 -5.84 -10.70
N GLY A 56 0.17 -6.98 -10.10
CA GLY A 56 0.98 -7.70 -9.13
C GLY A 56 2.30 -8.24 -9.68
N LYS A 57 2.38 -8.53 -11.00
CA LYS A 57 3.62 -9.00 -11.65
C LYS A 57 4.81 -8.06 -11.50
N SER A 58 4.56 -6.77 -11.23
CA SER A 58 5.62 -5.78 -11.00
C SER A 58 6.37 -6.00 -9.69
N GLY A 59 5.79 -6.69 -8.70
CA GLY A 59 6.32 -6.76 -7.34
C GLY A 59 6.27 -5.45 -6.55
N ALA A 60 5.59 -4.42 -7.09
CA ALA A 60 5.47 -3.10 -6.47
C ALA A 60 4.69 -3.13 -5.14
N THR A 61 4.87 -2.10 -4.31
CA THR A 61 3.98 -1.87 -3.17
C THR A 61 2.57 -1.53 -3.68
N LEU A 62 1.55 -2.28 -3.25
CA LEU A 62 0.16 -2.10 -3.67
C LEU A 62 -0.64 -1.42 -2.56
N ALA A 63 -1.33 -0.32 -2.90
CA ALA A 63 -2.31 0.34 -2.05
C ALA A 63 -3.72 0.16 -2.64
N ILE A 64 -4.44 -0.82 -2.11
CA ILE A 64 -5.70 -1.31 -2.68
C ILE A 64 -6.88 -0.71 -1.91
N HIS A 65 -7.57 0.23 -2.55
CA HIS A 65 -8.73 0.93 -2.04
C HIS A 65 -10.01 0.13 -2.29
N LEU A 66 -11.07 0.44 -1.53
CA LEU A 66 -12.44 -0.06 -1.76
C LEU A 66 -12.57 -1.60 -1.85
N SER A 67 -11.65 -2.34 -1.22
CA SER A 67 -11.50 -3.79 -1.43
C SER A 67 -11.46 -4.63 -0.17
N VAL A 68 -11.68 -4.04 1.03
CA VAL A 68 -11.61 -4.78 2.29
C VAL A 68 -12.61 -5.95 2.38
N THR A 69 -13.81 -5.79 1.81
CA THR A 69 -14.80 -6.88 1.73
C THR A 69 -14.45 -7.94 0.69
N ASN A 70 -13.49 -7.66 -0.20
CA ASN A 70 -13.01 -8.55 -1.25
C ASN A 70 -11.60 -9.08 -0.96
N LEU A 71 -11.18 -9.05 0.32
CA LEU A 71 -9.84 -9.44 0.75
C LEU A 71 -9.50 -10.89 0.39
N ALA A 72 -10.49 -11.78 0.33
CA ALA A 72 -10.30 -13.15 -0.15
C ALA A 72 -9.80 -13.20 -1.61
N HIS A 73 -10.32 -12.35 -2.49
CA HIS A 73 -9.85 -12.23 -3.86
C HIS A 73 -8.46 -11.60 -3.93
N VAL A 74 -8.21 -10.54 -3.15
CA VAL A 74 -6.87 -9.92 -3.05
C VAL A 74 -5.81 -10.96 -2.68
N VAL A 75 -6.07 -11.74 -1.63
CA VAL A 75 -5.15 -12.82 -1.20
C VAL A 75 -4.97 -13.86 -2.31
N LYS A 76 -6.06 -14.31 -2.94
CA LYS A 76 -6.00 -15.31 -4.00
C LYS A 76 -5.13 -14.88 -5.18
N GLU A 77 -5.29 -13.65 -5.67
CA GLU A 77 -4.57 -13.15 -6.85
C GLU A 77 -3.10 -12.82 -6.54
N LEU A 78 -2.82 -12.29 -5.34
CA LEU A 78 -1.47 -11.82 -5.01
C LEU A 78 -0.57 -12.88 -4.39
N SER A 79 -1.10 -13.89 -3.69
CA SER A 79 -0.28 -14.92 -3.02
C SER A 79 0.66 -15.67 -3.99
N PRO A 80 0.23 -16.06 -5.22
CA PRO A 80 1.13 -16.70 -6.19
C PRO A 80 2.28 -15.81 -6.68
N LEU A 81 2.15 -14.48 -6.56
CA LEU A 81 3.11 -13.50 -7.07
C LEU A 81 4.05 -12.99 -5.98
N TYR A 82 3.52 -12.72 -4.78
CA TYR A 82 4.26 -12.11 -3.69
C TYR A 82 4.72 -13.11 -2.62
N GLY A 83 4.16 -14.32 -2.61
CA GLY A 83 4.37 -15.33 -1.57
C GLY A 83 3.38 -15.19 -0.40
N ALA A 84 3.02 -16.31 0.21
CA ALA A 84 2.07 -16.33 1.34
C ALA A 84 2.59 -15.57 2.58
N ASP A 85 3.91 -15.45 2.70
CA ASP A 85 4.61 -14.70 3.74
C ASP A 85 4.69 -13.19 3.46
N CYS A 86 4.20 -12.71 2.30
CA CYS A 86 4.25 -11.29 1.97
C CYS A 86 3.49 -10.44 3.01
N PRO A 87 4.13 -9.42 3.59
CA PRO A 87 3.51 -8.54 4.56
C PRO A 87 2.29 -7.78 4.00
N VAL A 88 1.27 -7.67 4.84
CA VAL A 88 0.04 -6.93 4.57
C VAL A 88 -0.32 -6.09 5.78
N VAL A 89 -0.72 -4.85 5.54
CA VAL A 89 -1.32 -3.98 6.57
C VAL A 89 -2.69 -3.54 6.09
N VAL A 90 -3.72 -3.80 6.90
CA VAL A 90 -5.06 -3.22 6.70
C VAL A 90 -5.22 -2.04 7.65
N ALA A 91 -5.24 -0.84 7.07
CA ALA A 91 -5.33 0.43 7.77
C ALA A 91 -6.78 0.90 7.76
N PHE A 92 -7.42 0.90 8.92
CA PHE A 92 -8.83 1.26 9.10
C PHE A 92 -8.96 2.68 9.61
N ARG A 93 -9.82 3.48 8.96
CA ARG A 93 -10.17 4.86 9.36
C ARG A 93 -8.97 5.70 9.80
N VAL A 94 -7.87 5.64 9.04
CA VAL A 94 -6.66 6.41 9.35
C VAL A 94 -7.00 7.89 9.51
N GLY A 95 -6.51 8.50 10.59
CA GLY A 95 -6.78 9.89 10.96
C GLY A 95 -8.04 10.11 11.81
N TRP A 96 -8.83 9.07 12.08
CA TRP A 96 -9.98 9.13 12.98
C TRP A 96 -9.59 8.70 14.40
N PRO A 97 -10.36 9.08 15.45
CA PRO A 97 -10.09 8.67 16.83
C PRO A 97 -10.05 7.15 17.03
N ASP A 98 -10.79 6.40 16.19
CA ASP A 98 -10.89 4.95 16.22
C ASP A 98 -10.05 4.27 15.13
N GLN A 99 -9.01 4.94 14.62
CA GLN A 99 -8.10 4.34 13.66
C GLN A 99 -7.48 3.04 14.22
N SER A 100 -7.27 2.05 13.36
CA SER A 100 -6.60 0.81 13.75
C SER A 100 -5.81 0.21 12.59
N PHE A 101 -4.73 -0.51 12.92
CA PHE A 101 -3.90 -1.21 11.94
C PHE A 101 -3.88 -2.70 12.25
N ILE A 102 -4.26 -3.52 11.26
CA ILE A 102 -4.13 -4.97 11.34
C ILE A 102 -2.95 -5.37 10.49
N ARG A 103 -1.93 -5.93 11.15
CA ARG A 103 -0.71 -6.45 10.50
C ARG A 103 -0.79 -7.97 10.34
N GLY A 104 -0.32 -8.46 9.20
CA GLY A 104 -0.29 -9.87 8.90
C GLY A 104 0.45 -10.15 7.61
N THR A 105 0.20 -11.32 7.05
CA THR A 105 0.72 -11.72 5.74
C THR A 105 -0.45 -12.09 4.82
N LEU A 106 -0.16 -12.32 3.54
CA LEU A 106 -1.18 -12.85 2.62
C LEU A 106 -1.78 -14.18 3.11
N ALA A 107 -1.05 -14.96 3.91
CA ALA A 107 -1.55 -16.19 4.53
C ALA A 107 -2.63 -15.98 5.60
N ASP A 108 -2.53 -14.92 6.42
CA ASP A 108 -3.33 -14.79 7.66
C ASP A 108 -4.21 -13.54 7.74
N ILE A 109 -3.98 -12.53 6.89
CA ILE A 109 -4.60 -11.21 7.04
C ILE A 109 -6.11 -11.26 6.95
N ARG A 110 -6.66 -12.16 6.11
CA ARG A 110 -8.10 -12.30 5.94
C ARG A 110 -8.79 -12.67 7.24
N ASP A 111 -8.22 -13.62 7.97
CA ASP A 111 -8.84 -14.14 9.18
C ASP A 111 -8.71 -13.13 10.32
N LYS A 112 -7.58 -12.42 10.39
CA LYS A 112 -7.37 -11.29 11.32
C LYS A 112 -8.38 -10.15 11.09
N VAL A 113 -8.58 -9.74 9.84
CA VAL A 113 -9.56 -8.69 9.47
C VAL A 113 -10.99 -9.12 9.78
N LYS A 114 -11.31 -10.40 9.52
CA LYS A 114 -12.63 -10.96 9.85
C LYS A 114 -12.89 -10.96 11.35
N ALA A 115 -11.90 -11.35 12.17
CA ALA A 115 -12.00 -11.33 13.62
C ALA A 115 -12.22 -9.92 14.18
N ALA A 116 -11.62 -8.91 13.55
CA ALA A 116 -11.80 -7.51 13.92
C ALA A 116 -13.12 -6.88 13.44
N GLY A 117 -13.93 -7.61 12.64
CA GLY A 117 -15.23 -7.13 12.18
C GLY A 117 -15.18 -5.93 11.22
N LEU A 118 -14.04 -5.68 10.58
CA LEU A 118 -13.86 -4.52 9.70
C LEU A 118 -14.49 -4.78 8.33
N THR A 119 -15.52 -4.00 7.99
CA THR A 119 -16.30 -4.21 6.76
C THR A 119 -16.24 -3.06 5.75
N ARG A 120 -15.74 -1.88 6.14
CA ARG A 120 -15.69 -0.67 5.29
C ARG A 120 -14.52 0.23 5.69
N THR A 121 -14.24 1.26 4.87
CA THR A 121 -13.29 2.34 5.20
C THR A 121 -11.92 1.83 5.66
N ALA A 122 -11.37 0.90 4.90
CA ALA A 122 -10.03 0.40 5.12
C ALA A 122 -9.23 0.43 3.81
N LEU A 123 -7.95 0.76 3.95
CA LEU A 123 -6.94 0.63 2.92
C LEU A 123 -6.15 -0.65 3.15
N ILE A 124 -5.95 -1.45 2.10
CA ILE A 124 -5.07 -2.61 2.16
C ILE A 124 -3.73 -2.21 1.54
N LEU A 125 -2.65 -2.31 2.30
CA LEU A 125 -1.28 -2.18 1.82
C LEU A 125 -0.67 -3.58 1.72
N VAL A 126 -0.13 -3.94 0.57
CA VAL A 126 0.57 -5.21 0.33
C VAL A 126 1.95 -4.91 -0.22
N GLY A 127 2.99 -5.51 0.36
CA GLY A 127 4.35 -5.36 -0.18
C GLY A 127 5.43 -5.68 0.83
N ARG A 128 6.60 -6.06 0.32
CA ARG A 128 7.78 -6.41 1.14
C ARG A 128 8.28 -5.23 1.98
N VAL A 129 7.98 -3.99 1.57
CA VAL A 129 8.31 -2.77 2.34
C VAL A 129 7.62 -2.69 3.71
N LEU A 130 6.59 -3.49 3.98
CA LEU A 130 5.82 -3.46 5.23
C LEU A 130 6.32 -4.45 6.30
N GLY A 131 7.36 -5.24 6.00
CA GLY A 131 7.91 -6.23 6.94
C GLY A 131 8.62 -5.57 8.13
N GLU A 132 8.57 -6.20 9.31
CA GLU A 132 9.09 -5.62 10.57
C GLU A 132 10.62 -5.60 10.71
N ALA A 133 11.38 -6.10 9.73
CA ALA A 133 12.84 -6.18 9.84
C ALA A 133 13.53 -6.40 8.49
N ALA A 134 13.15 -5.66 7.45
CA ALA A 134 14.08 -5.55 6.34
C ALA A 134 15.18 -4.60 6.80
N GLU A 135 16.39 -5.11 7.05
CA GLU A 135 17.58 -4.28 6.85
C GLU A 135 17.50 -3.77 5.41
N PHE A 136 16.97 -2.57 5.24
CA PHE A 136 16.92 -1.92 3.95
C PHE A 136 18.10 -0.97 3.88
N THR A 137 18.73 -0.93 2.71
CA THR A 137 19.79 0.03 2.45
C THR A 137 19.19 1.43 2.50
N ASP A 138 19.71 2.29 3.37
CA ASP A 138 19.36 3.71 3.35
C ASP A 138 19.66 4.31 1.98
N SER A 139 18.83 5.25 1.53
CA SER A 139 19.10 5.94 0.29
C SER A 139 20.47 6.61 0.33
N ARG A 140 21.31 6.28 -0.66
CA ARG A 140 22.63 6.90 -0.85
C ARG A 140 22.55 8.40 -0.94
N LEU A 141 21.42 8.98 -1.37
CA LEU A 141 21.22 10.42 -1.40
C LEU A 141 21.48 11.09 -0.04
N TYR A 142 21.16 10.41 1.06
CA TYR A 142 21.35 10.93 2.41
C TYR A 142 22.67 10.48 3.05
N ALA A 143 23.34 9.46 2.51
CA ALA A 143 24.58 8.92 3.03
C ALA A 143 25.67 10.01 3.11
N ALA A 144 26.32 10.14 4.26
CA ALA A 144 27.25 11.25 4.54
C ALA A 144 28.45 11.30 3.57
N ASP A 145 28.83 10.16 3.02
CA ASP A 145 29.90 9.99 2.03
C ASP A 145 29.45 10.19 0.58
N HIS A 146 28.15 10.38 0.34
CA HIS A 146 27.61 10.60 -0.99
C HIS A 146 27.69 12.06 -1.39
N THR A 147 28.37 12.32 -2.50
CA THR A 147 28.55 13.65 -3.06
C THR A 147 27.43 14.01 -4.03
N HIS A 148 26.87 15.20 -3.85
CA HIS A 148 25.84 15.76 -4.73
C HIS A 148 25.95 17.28 -4.76
N VAL A 149 25.12 17.97 -5.55
CA VAL A 149 25.24 19.42 -5.77
C VAL A 149 25.19 20.27 -4.49
N LEU A 150 24.55 19.76 -3.43
CA LEU A 150 24.46 20.42 -2.11
C LEU A 150 25.44 19.83 -1.06
N ARG A 151 26.21 18.79 -1.43
CA ARG A 151 27.28 18.19 -0.62
C ARG A 151 28.48 17.88 -1.52
N PRO A 152 29.30 18.89 -1.85
CA PRO A 152 30.49 18.70 -2.67
C PRO A 152 31.48 17.79 -1.96
N GLY A 153 32.19 16.97 -2.73
CA GLY A 153 33.29 16.15 -2.20
C GLY A 153 34.40 17.03 -1.68
N LYS A 154 35.06 16.59 -0.60
CA LYS A 154 36.33 17.18 -0.19
C LYS A 154 37.44 16.80 -1.16
#